data_AF-A0A539D7E2-F1
#
_entry.id   AF-A0A539D7E2-F1
#
_cell.length_a   1.000
_cell.length_b   1.000
_cell.length_c   1.000
_cell.angle_alpha   90.00
_cell.angle_beta   90.00
_cell.angle_gamma   90.00
#
_symmetry.space_group_name_H-M   'P 1'
#
loop_
_entity.id
_entity.type
_entity.pdbx_description
1 polymer ?
#
loop_
_entity_poly.entity_id
_entity_poly.type
_entity_poly.pdbx_seq_one_letter_code
_entity_poly.pdbx_strand_id
1 'polypeptide(L)'
;MKRQFGAAIAGIQKAHPDIQLAWDTVMSVPGSRTDPNNWIIQSSMRAWEAVEKRPHAFARDLSGTTDGNVLRTWGIPTARLGLPGLANPDLGWPPMFDACRVEDLRRLTRCYVHALIDTCTRSRAQAT
;
A
#
# COMPACT_ATOMS: atom_id res chain seq x y z
N MET A 1 16.85 -9.34 -6.22
CA MET A 1 16.49 -8.77 -7.54
C MET A 1 17.70 -8.42 -8.41
N LYS A 2 18.36 -7.26 -8.26
CA LYS A 2 19.43 -6.80 -9.19
C LYS A 2 20.54 -7.83 -9.42
N ARG A 3 21.08 -8.44 -8.35
CA ARG A 3 22.12 -9.47 -8.44
C ARG A 3 21.67 -10.71 -9.22
N GLN A 4 20.44 -11.17 -8.97
CA GLN A 4 19.88 -12.35 -9.63
C GLN A 4 19.61 -12.08 -11.11
N PHE A 5 19.06 -10.90 -11.42
CA PHE A 5 18.83 -10.48 -12.80
C PHE A 5 20.16 -10.36 -13.57
N GLY A 6 21.17 -9.70 -12.99
CA GLY A 6 22.49 -9.61 -13.62
C GLY A 6 23.14 -10.97 -13.85
N ALA A 7 23.01 -11.91 -12.91
CA ALA A 7 23.50 -13.27 -13.08
C ALA A 7 22.78 -14.01 -14.22
N ALA A 8 21.46 -13.81 -14.37
CA ALA A 8 20.69 -14.38 -15.46
C ALA A 8 21.14 -13.81 -16.83
N ILE A 9 21.30 -12.50 -16.93
CA ILE A 9 21.80 -11.85 -18.16
C ILE A 9 23.20 -12.36 -18.53
N ALA A 10 24.10 -12.49 -17.54
CA ALA A 10 25.43 -13.04 -17.76
C ALA A 10 25.39 -14.51 -18.24
N GLY A 11 24.45 -15.31 -17.71
CA GLY A 11 24.23 -16.69 -18.16
C GLY A 11 23.76 -16.77 -19.60
N ILE A 12 22.82 -15.90 -20.00
CA ILE A 12 22.31 -15.82 -21.39
C ILE A 12 23.43 -15.41 -22.35
N GLN A 13 24.20 -14.38 -22.00
CA GLN A 13 25.33 -13.91 -22.81
C GLN A 13 26.40 -14.99 -23.02
N LYS A 14 26.65 -15.82 -22.01
CA LYS A 14 27.58 -16.95 -22.10
C LYS A 14 27.07 -18.06 -23.03
N ALA A 15 25.77 -18.33 -23.02
CA ALA A 15 25.14 -19.34 -23.88
C ALA A 15 25.01 -18.88 -25.34
N HIS A 16 24.89 -17.56 -25.57
CA HIS A 16 24.66 -16.95 -26.88
C HIS A 16 25.63 -15.77 -27.10
N PRO A 17 26.90 -16.04 -27.44
CA PRO A 17 27.93 -15.01 -27.57
C PRO A 17 27.72 -14.07 -28.77
N ASP A 18 26.87 -14.45 -29.71
CA ASP A 18 26.47 -13.68 -30.89
C ASP A 18 25.48 -12.53 -30.57
N ILE A 19 24.80 -12.59 -29.42
CA ILE A 19 23.85 -11.56 -29.00
C ILE A 19 24.60 -10.47 -28.24
N GLN A 20 24.42 -9.20 -28.63
CA GLN A 20 24.90 -8.06 -27.82
C GLN A 20 23.81 -7.62 -26.84
N LEU A 21 24.07 -7.77 -25.53
CA LEU A 21 23.12 -7.40 -24.48
C LEU A 21 23.63 -6.21 -23.65
N ALA A 22 22.74 -5.26 -23.39
CA ALA A 22 22.91 -4.22 -22.39
C ALA A 22 21.62 -4.11 -21.56
N TRP A 23 21.75 -3.79 -20.27
CA TRP A 23 20.61 -3.57 -19.40
C TRP A 23 20.90 -2.45 -18.41
N ASP A 24 19.84 -1.73 -18.05
CA ASP A 24 19.86 -0.71 -17.01
C ASP A 24 18.72 -0.95 -16.03
N THR A 25 18.90 -0.51 -14.78
CA THR A 25 17.86 -0.58 -13.74
C THR A 25 17.35 0.82 -13.45
N VAL A 26 16.14 1.11 -13.93
CA VAL A 26 15.44 2.35 -13.57
C VAL A 26 14.49 2.07 -12.42
N MET A 27 14.66 2.79 -11.30
CA MET A 27 13.70 2.77 -10.21
C MET A 27 12.50 3.65 -10.60
N SER A 28 11.33 3.04 -10.78
CA SER A 28 10.11 3.78 -11.17
C SER A 28 9.53 4.55 -10.00
N VAL A 29 9.19 3.87 -8.90
CA VAL A 29 8.67 4.48 -7.68
C VAL A 29 9.35 3.82 -6.47
N PRO A 30 10.09 4.58 -5.66
CA PRO A 30 10.67 4.06 -4.43
C PRO A 30 9.60 3.51 -3.49
N GLY A 31 9.95 2.47 -2.73
CA GLY A 31 9.16 2.08 -1.57
C GLY A 31 9.16 3.22 -0.55
N SER A 32 7.98 3.65 -0.13
CA SER A 32 7.84 4.71 0.87
C SER A 32 6.79 4.35 1.91
N ARG A 33 6.95 4.90 3.11
CA ARG A 33 6.03 4.73 4.23
C ARG A 33 5.88 6.04 4.98
N THR A 34 4.71 6.25 5.53
CA THR A 34 4.53 7.25 6.58
C THR A 34 4.97 6.63 7.91
N ASP A 35 5.60 7.42 8.78
CA ASP A 35 5.96 6.98 10.13
C ASP A 35 4.69 6.44 10.84
N PRO A 36 4.70 5.24 11.43
CA PRO A 36 3.57 4.72 12.19
C PRO A 36 3.08 5.65 13.29
N ASN A 37 3.97 6.46 13.87
CA ASN A 37 3.64 7.42 14.91
C ASN A 37 3.08 8.73 14.36
N ASN A 38 3.08 8.92 13.03
CA ASN A 38 2.46 10.08 12.41
C ASN A 38 0.95 10.11 12.73
N TRP A 39 0.45 11.31 13.01
CA TRP A 39 -0.94 11.51 13.39
C TRP A 39 -1.95 10.92 12.39
N ILE A 40 -1.67 10.93 11.07
CA ILE A 40 -2.62 10.39 10.09
C ILE A 40 -2.75 8.86 10.21
N ILE A 41 -1.64 8.18 10.52
CA ILE A 41 -1.61 6.73 10.73
C ILE A 41 -2.33 6.39 12.03
N GLN A 42 -2.00 7.09 13.12
CA GLN A 42 -2.61 6.88 14.42
C GLN A 42 -4.14 7.13 14.40
N SER A 43 -4.59 8.17 13.70
CA SER A 43 -6.02 8.48 13.55
C SER A 43 -6.75 7.43 12.71
N SER A 44 -6.11 6.95 11.64
CA SER A 44 -6.66 5.87 10.81
C SER A 44 -6.76 4.54 11.57
N MET A 45 -5.75 4.22 12.39
CA MET A 45 -5.76 3.02 13.24
C MET A 45 -6.90 3.07 14.26
N ARG A 46 -7.02 4.19 15.01
CA ARG A 46 -8.13 4.36 15.97
C ARG A 46 -9.50 4.25 15.30
N ALA A 47 -9.67 4.88 14.14
CA ALA A 47 -10.91 4.82 13.37
C ALA A 47 -11.26 3.38 12.94
N TRP A 48 -10.25 2.65 12.45
CA TRP A 48 -10.40 1.25 12.06
C TRP A 48 -10.76 0.38 13.27
N GLU A 49 -10.07 0.52 14.40
CA GLU A 49 -10.34 -0.26 15.63
C GLU A 49 -11.74 0.04 16.20
N ALA A 50 -12.18 1.30 16.11
CA ALA A 50 -13.51 1.71 16.53
C ALA A 50 -14.64 1.04 15.70
N VAL A 51 -14.41 0.79 14.41
CA VAL A 51 -15.39 0.15 13.52
C VAL A 51 -15.28 -1.38 13.57
N GLU A 52 -14.05 -1.90 13.54
CA GLU A 52 -13.76 -3.34 13.46
C GLU A 52 -13.83 -4.05 14.81
N LYS A 53 -13.87 -3.29 15.92
CA LYS A 53 -13.99 -3.78 17.30
C LYS A 53 -12.90 -4.78 17.68
N ARG A 54 -11.71 -4.63 17.11
CA ARG A 54 -10.52 -5.45 17.39
C ARG A 54 -9.25 -4.61 17.22
N PRO A 55 -8.13 -5.02 17.83
CA PRO A 55 -6.84 -4.34 17.63
C PRO A 55 -6.40 -4.37 16.16
N HIS A 56 -5.82 -3.27 15.71
CA HIS A 56 -5.26 -3.16 14.36
C HIS A 56 -4.01 -4.05 14.23
N ALA A 57 -3.94 -4.80 13.13
CA ALA A 57 -2.79 -5.60 12.76
C ALA A 57 -2.26 -5.14 11.40
N PHE A 58 -0.93 -4.97 11.29
CA PHE A 58 -0.31 -4.61 10.02
C PHE A 58 -0.52 -5.73 8.99
N ALA A 59 -1.14 -5.36 7.87
CA ALA A 59 -1.16 -6.20 6.69
C ALA A 59 0.26 -6.28 6.12
N ARG A 60 0.79 -7.49 6.02
CA ARG A 60 2.04 -7.80 5.33
C ARG A 60 1.73 -8.21 3.89
N ASP A 61 2.77 -8.26 3.06
CA ASP A 61 2.69 -8.78 1.68
C ASP A 61 1.73 -8.01 0.76
N LEU A 62 1.46 -6.76 1.09
CA LEU A 62 0.82 -5.83 0.16
C LEU A 62 1.83 -5.43 -0.91
N SER A 63 1.71 -6.04 -2.09
CA SER A 63 2.44 -5.60 -3.28
C SER A 63 1.72 -4.41 -3.93
N GLY A 64 2.48 -3.58 -4.65
CA GLY A 64 1.93 -2.53 -5.50
C GLY A 64 2.53 -1.16 -5.26
N THR A 65 2.87 -0.51 -6.37
CA THR A 65 2.99 0.94 -6.45
C THR A 65 1.59 1.51 -6.35
N THR A 66 1.33 2.35 -5.36
CA THR A 66 0.05 3.08 -5.20
C THR A 66 0.31 4.58 -5.29
N ASP A 67 -0.70 5.38 -5.59
CA ASP A 67 -0.59 6.85 -5.52
C ASP A 67 -0.10 7.33 -4.15
N GLY A 68 -0.37 6.56 -3.09
CA GLY A 68 0.18 6.82 -1.76
C GLY A 68 1.71 6.80 -1.69
N ASN A 69 2.40 6.03 -2.55
CA ASN A 69 3.85 6.10 -2.62
C ASN A 69 4.33 7.42 -3.23
N VAL A 70 3.65 7.86 -4.30
CA VAL A 70 3.95 9.12 -4.99
C VAL A 70 3.74 10.29 -4.02
N LEU A 71 2.59 10.36 -3.36
CA LEU A 71 2.29 11.41 -2.37
C LEU A 71 3.36 11.49 -1.26
N ARG A 72 3.80 10.34 -0.74
CA ARG A 72 4.86 10.28 0.28
C ARG A 72 6.22 10.74 -0.25
N THR A 73 6.55 10.44 -1.50
CA THR A 73 7.78 10.96 -2.14
C THR A 73 7.74 12.49 -2.25
N TRP A 74 6.55 13.08 -2.35
CA TRP A 74 6.33 14.52 -2.32
C TRP A 74 6.21 15.11 -0.90
N GLY A 75 6.49 14.30 0.13
CA GLY A 75 6.47 14.74 1.52
C GLY A 75 5.08 14.77 2.17
N ILE A 76 4.04 14.23 1.51
CA ILE A 76 2.67 14.19 2.05
C ILE A 76 2.45 12.89 2.83
N PRO A 77 2.28 12.95 4.17
CA PRO A 77 1.94 11.78 4.97
C PRO A 77 0.61 11.19 4.50
N THR A 78 0.60 9.88 4.21
CA THR A 78 -0.56 9.21 3.61
C THR A 78 -0.81 7.89 4.32
N ALA A 79 -2.01 7.73 4.90
CA ALA A 79 -2.49 6.45 5.39
C ALA A 79 -3.17 5.65 4.27
N ARG A 80 -3.03 4.32 4.29
CA ARG A 80 -3.76 3.43 3.37
C ARG A 80 -4.94 2.83 4.11
N LEU A 81 -6.14 3.12 3.62
CA LEU A 81 -7.39 2.52 4.09
C LEU A 81 -8.10 1.91 2.86
N GLY A 82 -7.77 0.65 2.58
CA GLY A 82 -8.09 0.02 1.29
C GLY A 82 -9.52 -0.50 1.17
N LEU A 83 -9.97 -0.66 -0.08
CA LEU A 83 -11.22 -1.34 -0.41
C LEU A 83 -11.15 -2.81 0.07
N PRO A 84 -12.16 -3.30 0.81
CA PRO A 84 -12.30 -4.72 1.08
C PRO A 84 -12.76 -5.42 -0.20
N GLY A 85 -11.80 -5.73 -1.07
CA GLY A 85 -12.05 -6.38 -2.35
C GLY A 85 -12.79 -7.70 -2.16
N LEU A 86 -13.73 -7.99 -3.05
CA LEU A 86 -14.49 -9.23 -3.00
C LEU A 86 -13.54 -10.41 -3.23
N ALA A 87 -13.25 -11.17 -2.17
CA ALA A 87 -12.53 -12.41 -2.29
C ALA A 87 -13.51 -13.48 -2.81
N ASN A 88 -13.27 -13.96 -4.03
CA ASN A 88 -13.94 -15.14 -4.55
C ASN A 88 -12.90 -16.26 -4.71
N PRO A 89 -12.83 -17.21 -3.76
CA PRO A 89 -11.84 -18.29 -3.82
C PRO A 89 -12.02 -19.19 -5.05
N ASP A 90 -13.23 -19.29 -5.59
CA ASP A 90 -13.52 -20.14 -6.77
C ASP A 90 -13.01 -19.54 -8.08
N LEU A 91 -12.82 -18.21 -8.12
CA LEU A 91 -12.26 -17.54 -9.30
C LEU A 91 -10.74 -17.65 -9.35
N GLY A 92 -10.05 -18.00 -8.26
CA GLY A 92 -8.59 -18.07 -8.20
C GLY A 92 -7.89 -16.73 -8.45
N TRP A 93 -8.65 -15.63 -8.44
CA TRP A 93 -8.13 -14.30 -8.70
C TRP A 93 -7.81 -13.62 -7.36
N PRO A 94 -6.72 -12.84 -7.26
CA PRO A 94 -6.53 -11.98 -6.10
C PRO A 94 -7.76 -11.06 -5.95
N PRO A 95 -8.18 -10.71 -4.73
CA PRO A 95 -9.37 -9.88 -4.51
C PRO A 95 -9.28 -8.65 -5.41
N MET A 96 -10.18 -8.58 -6.39
CA MET A 96 -10.14 -7.50 -7.37
C MET A 96 -10.62 -6.20 -6.71
N PHE A 97 -10.05 -5.08 -7.16
CA PHE A 97 -10.40 -3.74 -6.69
C PHE A 97 -11.66 -3.18 -7.38
N ASP A 98 -12.35 -3.97 -8.19
CA ASP A 98 -13.51 -3.56 -8.99
C ASP A 98 -14.85 -3.91 -8.32
N ALA A 99 -14.85 -4.82 -7.33
CA ALA A 99 -16.05 -5.23 -6.62
C ALA A 99 -15.80 -5.38 -5.11
N CYS A 100 -16.81 -5.04 -4.31
CA CYS A 100 -16.84 -5.28 -2.88
C CYS A 100 -18.28 -5.56 -2.44
N ARG A 101 -18.46 -6.18 -1.27
CA ARG A 101 -19.80 -6.29 -0.68
C ARG A 101 -20.23 -4.91 -0.17
N VAL A 102 -21.51 -4.59 -0.34
CA VAL A 102 -22.09 -3.33 0.14
C VAL A 102 -21.90 -3.17 1.65
N GLU A 103 -21.99 -4.25 2.42
CA GLU A 103 -21.76 -4.23 3.86
C GLU A 103 -20.33 -3.82 4.22
N ASP A 104 -19.35 -4.33 3.48
CA ASP A 104 -17.94 -4.03 3.72
C ASP A 104 -17.61 -2.59 3.30
N LEU A 105 -18.23 -2.11 2.21
CA LEU A 105 -18.13 -0.70 1.82
C LEU A 105 -18.73 0.22 2.89
N ARG A 106 -19.89 -0.14 3.47
CA ARG A 106 -20.50 0.62 4.58
C ARG A 106 -19.58 0.68 5.80
N ARG A 107 -18.86 -0.40 6.11
CA ARG A 107 -17.85 -0.41 7.18
C ARG A 107 -16.68 0.50 6.84
N LEU A 108 -16.13 0.39 5.63
CA LEU A 108 -15.04 1.25 5.17
C LEU A 108 -15.42 2.74 5.23
N THR A 109 -16.63 3.10 4.80
CA THR A 109 -17.15 4.47 4.90
C THR A 109 -17.19 4.96 6.34
N ARG A 110 -17.62 4.12 7.29
CA ARG A 110 -17.57 4.47 8.72
C ARG A 110 -16.13 4.74 9.18
N CYS A 111 -15.16 3.92 8.76
CA CYS A 111 -13.75 4.16 9.09
C CYS A 111 -13.26 5.52 8.55
N TYR A 112 -13.62 5.87 7.32
CA TYR A 112 -13.30 7.19 6.76
C TYR A 112 -13.93 8.33 7.56
N VAL A 113 -15.22 8.24 7.89
CA VAL A 113 -15.91 9.27 8.70
C VAL A 113 -15.26 9.42 10.08
N HIS A 114 -14.94 8.32 10.76
CA HIS A 114 -14.24 8.36 12.04
C HIS A 114 -12.84 8.99 11.93
N ALA A 115 -12.07 8.62 10.90
CA ALA A 115 -10.75 9.19 10.68
C ALA A 115 -10.81 10.69 10.36
N LEU A 116 -11.77 11.13 9.53
CA LEU A 116 -12.00 12.54 9.23
C LEU A 116 -12.37 13.32 10.48
N ILE A 117 -13.29 12.82 11.30
CA ILE A 117 -13.65 13.48 12.56
C ILE A 117 -12.44 13.57 13.49
N ASP A 118 -11.71 12.46 13.72
CA ASP A 118 -10.53 12.46 14.60
C ASP A 118 -9.47 13.44 14.08
N THR A 119 -9.14 13.41 12.79
CA THR A 119 -8.13 14.31 12.21
C THR A 119 -8.56 15.78 12.22
N CYS A 120 -9.81 16.10 11.89
CA CYS A 120 -10.31 17.48 11.82
C CYS A 120 -10.66 18.09 13.19
N THR A 121 -10.78 17.29 14.25
CA THR A 121 -11.07 17.78 15.61
C THR A 121 -9.83 17.79 16.52
N ARG A 122 -8.69 17.30 16.04
CA ARG A 122 -7.40 17.41 16.74
C ARG A 122 -6.98 18.87 16.89
N SER A 123 -6.28 19.17 17.99
CA SER A 123 -5.65 20.47 18.14
C SER A 123 -4.41 20.58 17.25
N ARG A 124 -4.10 21.79 16.77
CA ARG A 124 -2.96 22.05 15.88
C ARG A 124 -1.61 21.59 16.47
N ALA A 125 -1.45 21.66 17.79
CA ALA A 125 -0.25 21.18 18.49
C ALA A 125 -0.02 19.66 18.34
N GLN A 126 -1.07 18.91 17.99
CA GLN A 126 -1.01 17.46 17.78
C GLN A 126 -0.81 17.09 16.30
N ALA A 127 -0.73 18.08 15.38
CA ALA A 127 -0.66 17.87 13.92
C ALA A 127 0.72 18.16 13.31
N THR A 128 1.61 18.81 14.07
CA THR A 128 3.04 19.01 13.77
C THR A 128 3.87 17.92 14.42
#